data_AF-A0A4Q9L7T6-F1
#
_entry.id   AF-A0A4Q9L7T6-F1
#
_cell.length_a   1.000
_cell.length_b   1.000
_cell.length_c   1.000
_cell.angle_alpha   90.00
_cell.angle_beta   90.00
_cell.angle_gamma   90.00
#
_symmetry.space_group_name_H-M   'P 1'
#
loop_
_entity.id
_entity.type
_entity.pdbx_description
1 polymer ?
#
loop_
_entity_poly.entity_id
_entity_poly.type
_entity_poly.pdbx_seq_one_letter_code
_entity_poly.pdbx_strand_id
1 'polypeptide(L)'
;MPSITFSEDEKILLLKYCRMQIIKICRQFSLPYTVHSTSSHFIRNIFYRSDISEYSIDNLITAAIFLGCKSEDINIELSLLLKNNVGLNESLIFQYELLLAQYSDYRFSVSCPYLRMLGCIILLQEKDRVVVKRGQIDINNVSIINTEIKNIENNSFDYEDVLKNIFFIEDINIFWRKSVINLDKIIIMSGFEKITATELALSSLDLPVKYLHSLLEKTDTKRIEEIRNSYLQLNIPDSNVISLLKNKIRK
;
A
#
# COMPACT_ATOMS: atom_id res chain seq x y z
N MET A 1 7.92 -22.10 29.14
CA MET A 1 8.79 -22.00 27.96
C MET A 1 9.17 -20.54 27.78
N PRO A 2 10.42 -20.18 27.46
CA PRO A 2 10.78 -18.79 27.26
C PRO A 2 9.98 -18.26 26.07
N SER A 3 9.07 -17.32 26.34
CA SER A 3 8.31 -16.61 25.32
C SER A 3 9.30 -15.93 24.37
N ILE A 4 9.29 -16.34 23.10
CA ILE A 4 10.11 -15.71 22.07
C ILE A 4 9.61 -14.28 21.91
N THR A 5 10.34 -13.33 22.51
CA THR A 5 10.05 -11.91 22.40
C THR A 5 10.76 -11.35 21.17
N PHE A 6 10.00 -10.74 20.27
CA PHE A 6 10.53 -10.00 19.14
C PHE A 6 10.92 -8.59 19.59
N SER A 7 12.09 -8.12 19.17
CA SER A 7 12.45 -6.70 19.28
C SER A 7 11.48 -5.85 18.45
N GLU A 8 11.23 -4.61 18.86
CA GLU A 8 10.39 -3.67 18.08
C GLU A 8 10.88 -3.50 16.64
N ASP A 9 12.19 -3.52 16.41
CA ASP A 9 12.76 -3.46 15.06
C ASP A 9 12.44 -4.71 14.22
N GLU A 10 12.44 -5.89 14.85
CA GLU A 10 12.07 -7.15 14.19
C GLU A 10 10.58 -7.15 13.83
N LYS A 11 9.72 -6.62 14.71
CA LYS A 11 8.28 -6.47 14.44
C LYS A 11 8.01 -5.52 13.28
N ILE A 12 8.71 -4.38 13.24
CA ILE A 12 8.61 -3.41 12.13
C ILE A 12 9.05 -4.06 10.81
N LEU A 13 10.16 -4.79 10.81
CA LEU A 13 10.64 -5.48 9.61
C LEU A 13 9.65 -6.54 9.13
N LEU A 14 9.05 -7.28 10.06
CA LEU A 14 8.08 -8.31 9.74
C LEU A 14 6.75 -7.71 9.26
N LEU A 15 6.30 -6.59 9.81
CA LEU A 15 5.13 -5.86 9.32
C LEU A 15 5.35 -5.35 7.90
N LYS A 16 6.54 -4.79 7.60
CA LYS A 16 6.93 -4.39 6.23
C LYS A 16 6.83 -5.56 5.27
N TYR A 17 7.35 -6.72 5.68
CA TYR A 17 7.26 -7.94 4.89
C TYR A 17 5.79 -8.35 4.64
N CYS A 18 4.95 -8.35 5.69
CA CYS A 18 3.54 -8.73 5.56
C CYS A 18 2.80 -7.81 4.59
N ARG A 19 2.97 -6.49 4.71
CA ARG A 19 2.37 -5.51 3.78
C ARG A 19 2.81 -5.71 2.34
N MET A 20 4.10 -5.96 2.12
CA MET A 20 4.63 -6.25 0.80
C MET A 20 4.01 -7.51 0.20
N GLN A 21 3.84 -8.57 1.00
CA GLN A 21 3.17 -9.80 0.53
C GLN A 21 1.68 -9.58 0.26
N ILE A 22 0.97 -8.82 1.11
CA ILE A 22 -0.43 -8.45 0.89
C ILE A 22 -0.59 -7.78 -0.46
N ILE A 23 0.17 -6.71 -0.73
CA ILE A 23 0.09 -5.97 -2.01
C ILE A 23 0.40 -6.91 -3.19
N LYS A 24 1.41 -7.77 -3.06
CA LYS A 24 1.79 -8.72 -4.11
C LYS A 24 0.67 -9.73 -4.41
N ILE A 25 0.08 -10.32 -3.37
CA ILE A 25 -1.02 -11.30 -3.50
C ILE A 25 -2.24 -10.60 -4.09
N CYS A 26 -2.62 -9.43 -3.57
CA CYS A 26 -3.77 -8.71 -4.08
C CYS A 26 -3.63 -8.34 -5.57
N ARG A 27 -2.43 -7.94 -6.01
CA ARG A 27 -2.14 -7.74 -7.45
C ARG A 27 -2.24 -9.02 -8.26
N GLN A 28 -1.74 -10.15 -7.74
CA GLN A 28 -1.84 -11.44 -8.42
C GLN A 28 -3.29 -11.87 -8.66
N PHE A 29 -4.18 -11.55 -7.72
CA PHE A 29 -5.62 -11.82 -7.83
C PHE A 29 -6.40 -10.66 -8.44
N SER A 30 -5.74 -9.60 -8.93
CA SER A 30 -6.38 -8.38 -9.47
C SER A 30 -7.43 -7.78 -8.55
N LEU A 31 -7.19 -7.82 -7.23
CA LEU A 31 -8.09 -7.26 -6.23
C LEU A 31 -8.03 -5.72 -6.24
N PRO A 32 -9.13 -5.01 -5.95
CA PRO A 32 -9.15 -3.55 -5.94
C PRO A 32 -8.13 -2.94 -4.96
N TYR A 33 -7.65 -1.74 -5.27
CA TYR A 33 -6.72 -1.01 -4.39
C TYR A 33 -7.30 -0.68 -3.00
N THR A 34 -8.63 -0.61 -2.86
CA THR A 34 -9.28 -0.49 -1.55
C THR A 34 -8.94 -1.67 -0.66
N VAL A 35 -9.01 -2.90 -1.20
CA VAL A 35 -8.63 -4.13 -0.49
C VAL A 35 -7.16 -4.11 -0.08
N HIS A 36 -6.26 -3.58 -0.91
CA HIS A 36 -4.83 -3.46 -0.57
C HIS A 36 -4.63 -2.63 0.70
N SER A 37 -5.28 -1.46 0.76
CA SER A 37 -5.21 -0.54 1.90
C SER A 37 -5.84 -1.17 3.15
N THR A 38 -7.06 -1.70 3.02
CA THR A 38 -7.84 -2.23 4.13
C THR A 38 -7.16 -3.46 4.75
N SER A 39 -6.65 -4.37 3.93
CA SER A 39 -5.90 -5.55 4.41
C SER A 39 -4.59 -5.13 5.12
N SER A 40 -3.88 -4.14 4.58
CA SER A 40 -2.66 -3.59 5.18
C SER A 40 -2.93 -2.86 6.51
N HIS A 41 -4.15 -2.34 6.69
CA HIS A 41 -4.59 -1.73 7.94
C HIS A 41 -4.92 -2.78 9.01
N PHE A 42 -5.60 -3.87 8.65
CA PHE A 42 -5.94 -4.91 9.62
C PHE A 42 -4.72 -5.63 10.17
N ILE A 43 -3.75 -6.01 9.31
CA ILE A 43 -2.53 -6.70 9.76
C ILE A 43 -1.75 -5.87 10.78
N ARG A 44 -1.76 -4.54 10.61
CA ARG A 44 -1.09 -3.61 11.53
C ARG A 44 -1.63 -3.72 12.96
N ASN A 45 -2.95 -3.81 13.12
CA ASN A 45 -3.58 -3.75 14.44
C ASN A 45 -3.12 -4.92 15.34
N ILE A 46 -2.85 -6.09 14.74
CA ILE A 46 -2.29 -7.25 15.45
C ILE A 46 -0.87 -7.00 15.94
N PHE A 47 -0.01 -6.43 15.10
CA PHE A 47 1.39 -6.19 15.43
C PHE A 47 1.57 -5.16 16.58
N TYR A 48 0.58 -4.31 16.81
CA TYR A 48 0.55 -3.39 17.95
C TYR A 48 -0.09 -3.96 19.22
N ARG A 49 -1.02 -4.91 19.09
CA ARG A 49 -1.87 -5.36 20.21
C ARG A 49 -1.56 -6.77 20.72
N SER A 50 -0.69 -7.52 20.04
CA SER A 50 -0.43 -8.94 20.35
C SER A 50 1.03 -9.35 20.12
N ASP A 51 1.45 -10.43 20.77
CA ASP A 51 2.73 -11.07 20.50
C ASP A 51 2.67 -11.92 19.23
N ILE A 52 3.54 -11.62 18.28
CA ILE A 52 3.50 -12.19 16.92
C ILE A 52 4.00 -13.64 16.88
N SER A 53 4.72 -14.09 17.93
CA SER A 53 5.30 -15.43 18.04
C SER A 53 4.27 -16.55 17.97
N GLU A 54 3.01 -16.28 18.32
CA GLU A 54 1.94 -17.30 18.35
C GLU A 54 1.30 -17.53 16.97
N TYR A 55 1.55 -16.65 16.00
CA TYR A 55 0.82 -16.64 14.74
C TYR A 55 1.64 -17.16 13.56
N SER A 56 0.97 -17.94 12.70
CA SER A 56 1.50 -18.28 11.39
C SER A 56 1.31 -17.10 10.43
N ILE A 57 2.41 -16.43 10.08
CA ILE A 57 2.40 -15.22 9.24
C ILE A 57 1.66 -15.42 7.91
N ASP A 58 1.87 -16.54 7.22
CA ASP A 58 1.31 -16.76 5.89
C ASP A 58 -0.23 -16.95 5.96
N ASN A 59 -0.72 -17.64 7.00
CA ASN A 59 -2.15 -17.73 7.31
C ASN A 59 -2.72 -16.37 7.72
N LEU A 60 -1.96 -15.59 8.49
CA LEU A 60 -2.39 -14.28 8.97
C LEU A 60 -2.53 -13.26 7.82
N ILE A 61 -1.58 -13.27 6.87
CA ILE A 61 -1.65 -12.47 5.64
C ILE A 61 -2.90 -12.84 4.84
N THR A 62 -3.16 -14.14 4.66
CA THR A 62 -4.32 -14.61 3.90
C THR A 62 -5.64 -14.22 4.58
N ALA A 63 -5.71 -14.34 5.91
CA ALA A 63 -6.86 -13.90 6.69
C ALA A 63 -7.11 -12.38 6.59
N ALA A 64 -6.05 -11.57 6.60
CA ALA A 64 -6.16 -10.12 6.44
C ALA A 64 -6.71 -9.73 5.06
N ILE A 65 -6.26 -10.41 3.99
CA ILE A 65 -6.79 -10.22 2.63
C ILE A 65 -8.26 -10.64 2.56
N PHE A 66 -8.59 -11.80 3.14
CA PHE A 66 -9.97 -12.31 3.12
C PHE A 66 -10.94 -11.39 3.86
N LEU A 67 -10.56 -10.91 5.06
CA LEU A 67 -11.35 -9.92 5.80
C LEU A 67 -11.44 -8.59 5.04
N GLY A 68 -10.36 -8.16 4.39
CA GLY A 68 -10.34 -6.97 3.54
C GLY A 68 -11.32 -7.07 2.38
N CYS A 69 -11.36 -8.20 1.68
CA CYS A 69 -12.33 -8.43 0.61
C CYS A 69 -13.77 -8.34 1.14
N LYS A 70 -14.08 -9.00 2.26
CA LYS A 70 -15.42 -8.93 2.87
C LYS A 70 -15.80 -7.51 3.31
N SER A 71 -14.85 -6.75 3.83
CA SER A 71 -15.08 -5.38 4.30
C SER A 71 -15.35 -4.39 3.17
N GLU A 72 -14.87 -4.70 1.96
CA GLU A 72 -15.01 -3.89 0.74
C GLU A 72 -16.07 -4.46 -0.22
N ASP A 73 -16.92 -5.38 0.25
CA ASP A 73 -17.96 -6.07 -0.54
C ASP A 73 -17.43 -6.79 -1.80
N ILE A 74 -16.18 -7.26 -1.77
CA ILE A 74 -15.56 -8.07 -2.82
C ILE A 74 -15.74 -9.55 -2.53
N ASN A 75 -16.49 -10.23 -3.40
CA ASN A 75 -16.70 -11.67 -3.27
C ASN A 75 -15.50 -12.44 -3.83
N ILE A 76 -14.74 -13.09 -2.95
CA ILE A 76 -13.67 -14.03 -3.33
C ILE A 76 -13.87 -15.35 -2.59
N GLU A 77 -13.77 -16.45 -3.31
CA GLU A 77 -13.74 -17.77 -2.67
C GLU A 77 -12.40 -18.00 -2.00
N LEU A 78 -12.43 -18.43 -0.74
CA LEU A 78 -11.22 -18.76 0.01
C LEU A 78 -10.40 -19.86 -0.68
N SER A 79 -11.08 -20.81 -1.35
CA SER A 79 -10.47 -21.86 -2.17
C SER A 79 -9.49 -21.29 -3.21
N LEU A 80 -9.80 -20.14 -3.79
CA LEU A 80 -8.98 -19.47 -4.80
C LEU A 80 -7.71 -18.88 -4.20
N LEU A 81 -7.80 -18.30 -3.00
CA LEU A 81 -6.67 -17.77 -2.25
C LEU A 81 -5.72 -18.89 -1.76
N LEU A 82 -6.28 -20.07 -1.47
CA LEU A 82 -5.54 -21.24 -1.01
C LEU A 82 -4.77 -21.97 -2.13
N LYS A 83 -5.26 -21.92 -3.38
CA LYS A 83 -4.71 -22.69 -4.52
C LYS A 83 -3.21 -22.50 -4.77
N ASN A 84 -2.64 -21.35 -4.39
CA ASN A 84 -1.25 -20.99 -4.71
C ASN A 84 -0.26 -21.14 -3.55
N ASN A 85 -0.71 -21.49 -2.34
CA ASN A 85 0.12 -21.44 -1.14
C ASN A 85 0.13 -22.77 -0.38
N VAL A 86 1.26 -23.48 -0.44
CA VAL A 86 1.48 -24.72 0.33
C VAL A 86 1.60 -24.40 1.82
N GLY A 87 0.77 -25.03 2.65
CA GLY A 87 0.83 -24.91 4.12
C GLY A 87 -0.20 -23.98 4.77
N LEU A 88 -1.15 -23.45 4.00
CA LEU A 88 -2.29 -22.73 4.55
C LEU A 88 -3.33 -23.68 5.13
N ASN A 89 -3.92 -23.31 6.27
CA ASN A 89 -4.99 -24.06 6.91
C ASN A 89 -6.23 -23.19 7.02
N GLU A 90 -7.31 -23.64 6.38
CA GLU A 90 -8.59 -22.94 6.33
C GLU A 90 -9.16 -22.64 7.72
N SER A 91 -9.06 -23.60 8.67
CA SER A 91 -9.55 -23.40 10.04
C SER A 91 -8.79 -22.30 10.77
N LEU A 92 -7.46 -22.22 10.56
CA LEU A 92 -6.65 -21.15 11.15
C LEU A 92 -6.96 -19.79 10.53
N ILE A 93 -7.23 -19.75 9.22
CA ILE A 93 -7.59 -18.50 8.53
C ILE A 93 -8.89 -17.93 9.10
N PHE A 94 -9.92 -18.75 9.31
CA PHE A 94 -11.16 -18.28 9.94
C PHE A 94 -10.96 -17.81 11.39
N GLN A 95 -10.10 -18.48 12.16
CA GLN A 95 -9.75 -18.04 13.51
C GLN A 95 -9.05 -16.68 13.49
N TYR A 96 -8.08 -16.51 12.60
CA TYR A 96 -7.35 -15.25 12.43
C TYR A 96 -8.24 -14.14 11.86
N GLU A 97 -9.21 -14.45 11.02
CA GLU A 97 -10.21 -13.50 10.53
C GLU A 97 -10.99 -12.87 11.69
N LEU A 98 -11.53 -13.72 12.59
CA LEU A 98 -12.26 -13.24 13.77
C LEU A 98 -11.34 -12.42 14.69
N LEU A 99 -10.11 -12.87 14.87
CA LEU A 99 -9.11 -12.20 15.70
C LEU A 99 -8.73 -10.82 15.12
N LEU A 100 -8.54 -10.70 13.81
CA LEU A 100 -8.32 -9.43 13.11
C LEU A 100 -9.52 -8.48 13.32
N ALA A 101 -10.74 -8.99 13.21
CA ALA A 101 -11.96 -8.22 13.45
C ALA A 101 -12.01 -7.69 14.90
N GLN A 102 -11.70 -8.54 15.89
CA GLN A 102 -11.61 -8.16 17.30
C GLN A 102 -10.54 -7.09 17.54
N TYR A 103 -9.34 -7.25 16.98
CA TYR A 103 -8.26 -6.25 17.10
C TYR A 103 -8.53 -4.95 16.33
N SER A 104 -9.49 -4.94 15.42
CA SER A 104 -9.98 -3.72 14.77
C SER A 104 -11.13 -3.04 15.54
N ASP A 105 -11.52 -3.55 16.70
CA ASP A 105 -12.72 -3.13 17.44
C ASP A 105 -13.99 -3.17 16.56
N TYR A 106 -14.04 -4.13 15.61
CA TYR A 106 -15.07 -4.26 14.59
C TYR A 106 -15.27 -3.03 13.71
N ARG A 107 -14.23 -2.19 13.57
CA ARG A 107 -14.24 -1.02 12.69
C ARG A 107 -13.64 -1.40 11.34
N PHE A 108 -14.52 -1.74 10.40
CA PHE A 108 -14.13 -2.16 9.05
C PHE A 108 -13.97 -1.00 8.06
N SER A 109 -14.45 0.20 8.42
CA SER A 109 -14.32 1.40 7.59
C SER A 109 -12.90 1.96 7.65
N VAL A 110 -12.08 1.62 6.65
CA VAL A 110 -10.71 2.11 6.49
C VAL A 110 -10.65 3.15 5.38
N SER A 111 -9.93 4.25 5.60
CA SER A 111 -9.71 5.25 4.56
C SER A 111 -8.76 4.71 3.48
N CYS A 112 -9.18 4.77 2.22
CA CYS A 112 -8.37 4.34 1.09
C CYS A 112 -7.53 5.52 0.54
N PRO A 113 -6.18 5.49 0.68
CA PRO A 113 -5.33 6.57 0.19
C PRO A 113 -5.28 6.61 -1.35
N TYR A 114 -5.52 5.50 -2.05
CA TYR A 114 -5.58 5.46 -3.52
C TYR A 114 -6.76 6.30 -4.05
N LEU A 115 -7.93 6.20 -3.41
CA LEU A 115 -9.09 7.03 -3.77
C LEU A 115 -8.83 8.51 -3.48
N ARG A 116 -8.11 8.81 -2.39
CA ARG A 116 -7.70 10.19 -2.09
C ARG A 116 -6.75 10.74 -3.15
N MET A 117 -5.77 9.94 -3.58
CA MET A 117 -4.83 10.27 -4.65
C MET A 117 -5.56 10.58 -5.96
N LEU A 118 -6.54 9.76 -6.35
CA LEU A 118 -7.36 10.04 -7.52
C LEU A 118 -8.10 11.38 -7.40
N GLY A 119 -8.72 11.64 -6.25
CA GLY A 119 -9.39 12.92 -5.99
C GLY A 119 -8.45 14.12 -6.11
N CYS A 120 -7.19 13.99 -5.66
CA CYS A 120 -6.17 15.02 -5.83
C CYS A 120 -5.82 15.26 -7.31
N ILE A 121 -5.73 14.20 -8.12
CA ILE A 121 -5.46 14.31 -9.56
C ILE A 121 -6.60 15.04 -10.28
N ILE A 122 -7.85 14.64 -10.02
CA ILE A 122 -9.03 15.29 -10.60
C ILE A 122 -9.05 16.78 -10.23
N LEU A 123 -8.79 17.12 -8.96
CA LEU A 123 -8.73 18.51 -8.52
C LEU A 123 -7.61 19.32 -9.21
N LEU A 124 -6.48 18.68 -9.53
CA LEU A 124 -5.39 19.33 -10.28
C LEU A 124 -5.76 19.59 -11.74
N GLN A 125 -6.52 18.70 -12.35
CA GLN A 125 -7.03 18.85 -13.71
C GLN A 125 -8.06 19.96 -13.78
N GLU A 126 -9.05 19.97 -12.87
CA GLU A 126 -10.08 21.03 -12.79
C GLU A 126 -9.51 22.43 -12.54
N LYS A 127 -8.36 22.52 -11.87
CA LYS A 127 -7.65 23.79 -11.62
C LYS A 127 -6.68 24.18 -12.75
N ASP A 128 -6.69 23.48 -13.88
CA ASP A 128 -5.79 23.67 -15.02
C ASP A 128 -4.29 23.63 -14.66
N ARG A 129 -3.92 22.92 -13.59
CA ARG A 129 -2.51 22.78 -13.16
C ARG A 129 -1.85 21.58 -13.79
N VAL A 130 -2.64 20.55 -14.08
CA VAL A 130 -2.20 19.33 -14.74
C VAL A 130 -3.03 19.16 -16.00
N VAL A 131 -2.37 19.17 -17.15
CA VAL A 131 -3.03 18.93 -18.44
C VAL A 131 -2.60 17.55 -18.93
N VAL A 132 -3.60 16.69 -19.13
CA VAL A 132 -3.40 15.33 -19.65
C VAL A 132 -3.59 15.34 -21.16
N LYS A 133 -2.60 14.82 -21.90
CA LYS A 133 -2.69 14.70 -23.35
C LYS A 133 -3.39 13.42 -23.81
N ARG A 134 -3.18 12.30 -23.09
CA ARG A 134 -3.74 10.98 -23.46
C ARG A 134 -4.14 10.15 -22.24
N GLY A 135 -5.17 9.32 -22.43
CA GLY A 135 -5.61 8.27 -21.50
C GLY A 135 -6.78 8.65 -20.59
N GLN A 136 -7.33 7.66 -19.89
CA GLN A 136 -8.31 7.78 -18.82
C GLN A 136 -7.89 6.85 -17.68
N ILE A 137 -8.01 7.30 -16.42
CA ILE A 137 -7.63 6.49 -15.26
C ILE A 137 -8.70 5.42 -15.02
N ASP A 138 -8.29 4.16 -15.03
CA ASP A 138 -9.10 3.05 -14.53
C ASP A 138 -8.57 2.56 -13.17
N ILE A 139 -9.37 2.75 -12.13
CA ILE A 139 -9.05 2.37 -10.74
C ILE A 139 -9.01 0.85 -10.58
N ASN A 140 -9.75 0.12 -11.41
CA ASN A 140 -9.90 -1.33 -11.33
C ASN A 140 -8.83 -2.06 -12.15
N ASN A 141 -8.05 -1.33 -12.96
CA ASN A 141 -6.98 -1.91 -13.75
C ASN A 141 -5.70 -2.06 -12.92
N VAL A 142 -5.70 -3.08 -12.07
CA VAL A 142 -4.66 -3.36 -11.06
C VAL A 142 -3.44 -4.09 -11.64
N SER A 143 -3.50 -4.53 -12.91
CA SER A 143 -2.42 -5.32 -13.52
C SER A 143 -1.20 -4.44 -13.84
N ILE A 144 -0.31 -4.29 -12.87
CA ILE A 144 1.07 -3.83 -13.09
C ILE A 144 1.94 -5.08 -13.17
N ILE A 145 2.37 -5.45 -14.38
CA ILE A 145 3.30 -6.58 -14.54
C ILE A 145 4.71 -6.07 -14.21
N ASN A 146 5.52 -6.83 -13.47
CA ASN A 146 6.88 -6.42 -13.05
C ASN A 146 7.80 -5.98 -14.21
N THR A 147 7.54 -6.45 -15.43
CA THR A 147 8.22 -6.06 -16.67
C THR A 147 7.90 -4.62 -17.11
N GLU A 148 6.71 -4.10 -16.77
CA GLU A 148 6.30 -2.73 -17.08
C GLU A 148 7.00 -1.70 -16.16
N ILE A 149 7.33 -2.07 -14.92
CA ILE A 149 7.95 -1.16 -13.93
C ILE A 149 9.29 -0.60 -14.46
N LYS A 150 10.15 -1.45 -15.04
CA LYS A 150 11.43 -1.03 -15.62
C LYS A 150 11.28 -0.18 -16.89
N ASN A 151 10.19 -0.35 -17.62
CA ASN A 151 9.92 0.42 -18.85
C ASN A 151 9.25 1.76 -18.54
N ILE A 152 8.46 1.83 -17.46
CA ILE A 152 7.78 3.06 -16.98
C ILE A 152 8.80 4.09 -16.46
N GLU A 153 9.90 3.67 -15.84
CA GLU A 153 10.97 4.57 -15.38
C GLU A 153 11.71 5.27 -16.53
N ASN A 154 11.68 4.71 -17.75
CA ASN A 154 12.44 5.21 -18.90
C ASN A 154 11.62 6.03 -19.93
N ASN A 155 10.28 6.05 -19.84
CA ASN A 155 9.40 6.51 -20.94
C ASN A 155 8.46 7.69 -20.66
N SER A 156 8.57 8.40 -19.54
CA SER A 156 7.73 9.59 -19.31
C SER A 156 8.42 10.87 -19.82
N PHE A 157 8.05 11.34 -21.00
CA PHE A 157 8.38 12.69 -21.48
C PHE A 157 7.42 13.73 -20.90
N ASP A 158 7.25 13.75 -19.59
CA ASP A 158 6.51 14.83 -18.93
C ASP A 158 7.37 16.10 -18.98
N TYR A 159 6.75 17.24 -19.27
CA TYR A 159 7.45 18.51 -19.34
C TYR A 159 6.65 19.62 -18.69
N GLU A 160 7.38 20.63 -18.25
CA GLU A 160 6.84 21.74 -17.49
C GLU A 160 6.78 23.00 -18.37
N ASP A 161 5.64 23.67 -18.38
CA ASP A 161 5.58 25.05 -18.84
C ASP A 161 5.77 25.98 -17.64
N VAL A 162 7.04 26.35 -17.42
CA VAL A 162 7.48 27.20 -16.30
C VAL A 162 6.79 28.56 -16.31
N LEU A 163 6.38 29.08 -17.48
CA LEU A 163 5.74 30.38 -17.61
C LEU A 163 4.27 30.37 -17.17
N LYS A 164 3.57 29.24 -17.35
CA LYS A 164 2.15 29.10 -17.00
C LYS A 164 1.91 28.37 -15.69
N ASN A 165 2.96 27.78 -15.09
CA ASN A 165 2.86 26.92 -13.91
C ASN A 165 1.87 25.76 -14.16
N ILE A 166 2.01 25.13 -15.33
CA ILE A 166 1.22 23.97 -15.78
C ILE A 166 2.18 22.80 -16.01
N PHE A 167 1.81 21.65 -15.46
CA PHE A 167 2.51 20.39 -15.66
C PHE A 167 1.78 19.57 -16.73
N PHE A 168 2.49 19.16 -17.78
CA PHE A 168 1.90 18.33 -18.84
C PHE A 168 2.21 16.86 -18.57
N ILE A 169 1.16 16.05 -18.51
CA ILE A 169 1.24 14.59 -18.42
C ILE A 169 0.95 14.02 -19.80
N GLU A 170 1.91 13.30 -20.38
CA GLU A 170 1.74 12.67 -21.69
C GLU A 170 0.70 11.54 -21.64
N ASP A 171 0.79 10.65 -20.65
CA ASP A 171 -0.15 9.54 -20.43
C ASP A 171 -0.52 9.40 -18.95
N ILE A 172 -1.80 9.62 -18.66
CA ILE A 172 -2.31 9.57 -17.28
C ILE A 172 -2.22 8.17 -16.66
N ASN A 173 -2.22 7.11 -17.45
CA ASN A 173 -2.08 5.75 -16.94
C ASN A 173 -0.66 5.47 -16.45
N ILE A 174 0.35 5.97 -17.17
CA ILE A 174 1.75 5.85 -16.74
C ILE A 174 1.95 6.62 -15.44
N PHE A 175 1.46 7.86 -15.39
CA PHE A 175 1.49 8.70 -14.20
C PHE A 175 0.78 8.06 -13.00
N TRP A 176 -0.42 7.52 -13.22
CA TRP A 176 -1.20 6.81 -12.20
C TRP A 176 -0.42 5.60 -11.66
N ARG A 177 0.13 4.75 -12.55
CA ARG A 177 0.90 3.56 -12.15
C ARG A 177 2.13 3.93 -11.33
N LYS A 178 2.89 4.96 -11.72
CA LYS A 178 4.02 5.46 -10.91
C LYS A 178 3.55 5.95 -9.54
N SER A 179 2.46 6.70 -9.51
CA SER A 179 1.91 7.23 -8.26
C SER A 179 1.41 6.11 -7.33
N VAL A 180 0.81 5.05 -7.89
CA VAL A 180 0.44 3.82 -7.16
C VAL A 180 1.68 3.13 -6.59
N ILE A 181 2.75 2.98 -7.37
CA ILE A 181 4.01 2.37 -6.89
C ILE A 181 4.61 3.19 -5.74
N ASN A 182 4.61 4.51 -5.85
CA ASN A 182 5.06 5.39 -4.76
C ASN A 182 4.18 5.24 -3.52
N LEU A 183 2.86 5.19 -3.69
CA LEU A 183 1.93 5.02 -2.58
C LEU A 183 2.11 3.66 -1.88
N ASP A 184 2.33 2.59 -2.64
CA ASP A 184 2.63 1.26 -2.10
C ASP A 184 3.91 1.27 -1.26
N LYS A 185 4.96 1.96 -1.72
CA LYS A 185 6.18 2.15 -0.92
C LYS A 185 5.87 2.87 0.38
N ILE A 186 5.06 3.94 0.34
CA ILE A 186 4.66 4.69 1.54
C ILE A 186 3.83 3.82 2.50
N ILE A 187 2.90 3.00 2.00
CA ILE A 187 2.10 2.08 2.82
C ILE A 187 3.01 1.04 3.52
N ILE A 188 4.05 0.57 2.83
CA ILE A 188 5.02 -0.36 3.38
C ILE A 188 5.87 0.32 4.49
N MET A 189 6.10 1.63 4.43
CA MET A 189 6.88 2.33 5.46
C MET A 189 6.30 2.22 6.87
N SER A 190 7.20 2.24 7.86
CA SER A 190 6.86 2.44 9.27
C SER A 190 6.41 3.87 9.51
N GLY A 191 5.29 4.07 10.23
CA GLY A 191 4.82 5.40 10.60
C GLY A 191 3.84 6.04 9.61
N PHE A 192 3.43 5.31 8.56
CA PHE A 192 2.33 5.64 7.64
C PHE A 192 1.09 6.19 8.36
N GLU A 193 0.85 5.74 9.57
CA GLU A 193 -0.35 5.98 10.36
C GLU A 193 -0.42 7.36 10.99
N LYS A 194 0.72 8.05 11.12
CA LYS A 194 0.79 9.42 11.63
C LYS A 194 0.59 10.46 10.52
N ILE A 195 0.53 9.99 9.27
CA ILE A 195 0.41 10.81 8.08
C ILE A 195 -1.07 10.86 7.70
N THR A 196 -1.56 12.05 7.37
CA THR A 196 -2.95 12.20 6.93
C THR A 196 -3.13 11.58 5.54
N ALA A 197 -4.34 11.09 5.24
CA ALA A 197 -4.65 10.53 3.91
C ALA A 197 -4.30 11.49 2.76
N THR A 198 -4.43 12.80 3.00
CA THR A 198 -4.11 13.85 2.03
C THR A 198 -2.62 14.01 1.81
N GLU A 199 -1.82 14.06 2.88
CA GLU A 199 -0.35 14.09 2.77
C GLU A 199 0.17 12.83 2.05
N LEU A 200 -0.37 11.65 2.38
CA LEU A 200 -0.05 10.39 1.70
C LEU A 200 -0.31 10.47 0.20
N ALA A 201 -1.52 10.92 -0.16
CA ALA A 201 -1.94 11.07 -1.55
C ALA A 201 -1.06 12.06 -2.32
N LEU A 202 -0.67 13.18 -1.72
CA LEU A 202 0.17 14.18 -2.38
C LEU A 202 1.63 13.73 -2.50
N SER A 203 2.15 13.09 -1.44
CA SER A 203 3.50 12.54 -1.44
C SER A 203 3.68 11.45 -2.48
N SER A 204 2.64 10.68 -2.81
CA SER A 204 2.72 9.62 -3.81
C SER A 204 2.69 10.12 -5.26
N LEU A 205 2.10 11.28 -5.55
CA LEU A 205 2.03 11.81 -6.92
C LEU A 205 3.42 12.06 -7.50
N ASP A 206 3.64 11.66 -8.74
CA ASP A 206 4.89 11.93 -9.47
C ASP A 206 4.92 13.38 -10.01
N LEU A 207 4.68 14.35 -9.12
CA LEU A 207 4.61 15.78 -9.43
C LEU A 207 5.59 16.57 -8.57
N PRO A 208 6.26 17.59 -9.12
CA PRO A 208 7.06 18.53 -8.32
C PRO A 208 6.21 19.22 -7.25
N VAL A 209 6.77 19.38 -6.04
CA VAL A 209 6.06 19.88 -4.86
C VAL A 209 5.50 21.30 -5.07
N LYS A 210 6.16 22.11 -5.92
CA LYS A 210 5.71 23.46 -6.28
C LYS A 210 4.28 23.50 -6.87
N TYR A 211 3.85 22.43 -7.56
CA TYR A 211 2.49 22.34 -8.11
C TYR A 211 1.45 21.96 -7.05
N LEU A 212 1.89 21.27 -5.99
CA LEU A 212 1.03 20.79 -4.91
C LEU A 212 0.63 21.91 -3.94
N HIS A 213 1.50 22.90 -3.74
CA HIS A 213 1.24 24.05 -2.86
C HIS A 213 -0.04 24.83 -3.23
N SER A 214 -0.46 24.77 -4.51
CA SER A 214 -1.65 25.46 -5.00
C SER A 214 -2.99 24.74 -4.72
N LEU A 215 -2.92 23.46 -4.32
CA LEU A 215 -4.12 22.65 -4.12
C LEU A 215 -4.78 22.88 -2.77
N LEU A 216 -3.97 23.02 -1.71
CA LEU A 216 -4.43 23.04 -0.32
C LEU A 216 -3.68 24.12 0.46
N GLU A 217 -4.41 25.14 0.91
CA GLU A 217 -3.90 26.28 1.68
C GLU A 217 -3.22 25.90 3.02
N LYS A 218 -3.26 24.61 3.41
CA LYS A 218 -2.78 24.08 4.69
C LYS A 218 -1.77 22.93 4.58
N THR A 219 -1.26 22.60 3.40
CA THR A 219 -0.29 21.50 3.26
C THR A 219 1.13 21.96 3.55
N ASP A 220 1.78 21.30 4.51
CA ASP A 220 3.20 21.48 4.81
C ASP A 220 4.05 20.78 3.73
N THR A 221 4.61 21.58 2.81
CA THR A 221 5.44 21.09 1.72
C THR A 221 6.71 20.39 2.20
N LYS A 222 7.26 20.82 3.35
CA LYS A 222 8.46 20.17 3.92
C LYS A 222 8.15 18.74 4.33
N ARG A 223 6.99 18.54 4.96
CA ARG A 223 6.54 17.20 5.37
C ARG A 223 6.31 16.28 4.17
N ILE A 224 5.78 16.80 3.06
CA ILE A 224 5.60 16.05 1.82
C ILE A 224 6.96 15.60 1.26
N GLU A 225 7.96 16.49 1.24
CA GLU A 225 9.33 16.20 0.80
C GLU A 225 10.02 15.17 1.70
N GLU A 226 9.87 15.29 3.02
CA GLU A 226 10.39 14.33 4.00
C GLU A 226 9.84 12.93 3.74
N ILE A 227 8.52 12.79 3.54
CA ILE A 227 7.89 11.50 3.21
C ILE A 227 8.45 10.95 1.90
N ARG A 228 8.61 11.81 0.87
CA ARG A 228 9.17 11.41 -0.43
C ARG A 228 10.59 10.88 -0.33
N ASN A 229 11.46 11.62 0.34
CA ASN A 229 12.85 11.20 0.56
C ASN A 229 12.91 9.89 1.34
N SER A 230 12.02 9.72 2.31
CA SER A 230 12.00 8.54 3.17
C SER A 230 11.57 7.27 2.42
N TYR A 231 10.63 7.34 1.46
CA TYR A 231 10.27 6.15 0.66
C TYR A 231 11.25 5.88 -0.50
N LEU A 232 11.99 6.88 -0.97
CA LEU A 232 13.07 6.69 -1.94
C LEU A 232 14.25 5.92 -1.33
N GLN A 233 14.49 6.10 -0.04
CA GLN A 233 15.52 5.39 0.74
C GLN A 233 15.05 4.05 1.31
N LEU A 234 13.86 3.59 0.93
CA LEU A 234 13.24 2.40 1.52
C LEU A 234 13.97 1.14 1.05
N ASN A 235 14.84 0.62 1.92
CA ASN A 235 15.47 -0.67 1.72
C ASN A 235 14.42 -1.78 1.87
N ILE A 236 14.19 -2.51 0.78
CA ILE A 236 13.35 -3.71 0.79
C ILE A 236 14.04 -4.73 1.71
N PRO A 237 13.31 -5.35 2.66
CA PRO A 237 13.92 -6.31 3.57
C PRO A 237 14.56 -7.49 2.83
N ASP A 238 15.82 -7.80 3.15
CA ASP A 238 16.56 -8.91 2.57
C ASP A 238 15.87 -10.26 2.84
N SER A 239 15.78 -11.09 1.81
CA SER A 239 15.15 -12.42 1.87
C SER A 239 15.73 -13.33 2.94
N ASN A 240 17.04 -13.18 3.23
CA ASN A 240 17.75 -13.93 4.27
C ASN A 240 17.35 -13.52 5.69
N VAL A 241 17.08 -12.24 5.93
CA VAL A 241 16.65 -11.75 7.23
C VAL A 241 15.21 -12.18 7.51
N ILE A 242 14.35 -12.14 6.47
CA ILE A 242 12.97 -12.62 6.56
C ILE A 242 12.92 -14.12 6.84
N SER A 243 13.76 -14.93 6.19
CA SER A 243 13.78 -16.39 6.41
C SER A 243 14.23 -16.74 7.83
N LEU A 244 15.20 -16.00 8.38
CA LEU A 244 15.62 -16.11 9.77
C LEU A 244 14.48 -15.77 10.75
N LEU A 245 13.75 -14.68 10.51
CA LEU A 245 12.60 -14.29 11.34
C LEU A 245 11.45 -15.29 11.26
N LYS A 246 11.13 -15.81 10.06
CA LYS A 246 10.13 -16.87 9.90
C LYS A 246 10.52 -18.16 10.64
N ASN A 247 11.81 -18.51 10.64
CA ASN A 247 12.32 -19.68 11.37
C ASN A 247 12.26 -19.49 12.89
N LYS A 248 12.35 -18.24 13.39
CA LYS A 248 12.17 -17.89 14.80
C LYS A 248 10.72 -18.09 15.28
N ILE A 249 9.74 -18.05 14.37
CA ILE A 249 8.30 -18.27 14.66
C ILE A 249 7.94 -19.76 14.63
N ARG A 250 8.69 -20.57 13.88
CA ARG A 250 8.45 -22.02 13.76
C ARG A 250 9.11 -22.85 14.87
N LYS A 251 9.97 -22.26 15.70
CA LYS A 251 10.63 -22.91 16.84
C LYS A 251 9.91 -22.58 18.13
#